data_AF-A0A8B7ZEG5-F1
#
_entry.id   AF-A0A8B7ZEG5-F1
#
_cell.length_a   1.000
_cell.length_b   1.000
_cell.length_c   1.000
_cell.angle_alpha   90.00
_cell.angle_beta   90.00
_cell.angle_gamma   90.00
#
_symmetry.space_group_name_H-M   'P 1'
#
loop_
_entity.id
_entity.type
_entity.pdbx_description
1 polymer ?
#
loop_
_entity_poly.entity_id
_entity_poly.type
_entity_poly.pdbx_seq_one_letter_code
_entity_poly.pdbx_strand_id
1 'polypeptide(L)'
;MGAVVSSTNGGDHGGIVAELTHPMKGDWLSQHVVACNVSKHEAAHLWERFKELGCNEDGELSGETLRTACSANTMAAKILEMMPRSKDNVLTFQTFCNMSRWLADANIEKKIRAVFQCLNKGHALDLAIVTDILSEIYCDESKEVIDRSAKVFIHQVGDIASHSISEQQFVNWAMELPQDTLQTIMDFKCSPNNDTVEQASSSNPVTGSKRTPTTKDMLKVSRMASRKDWMLLANKLGFTQDDINLIKEEAPGDAKEQVQQLLLLWTQRNGEQATVSVLREALQGSRMTEIADSLDTSA
;
A
#
# COMPACT_ATOMS: atom_id res chain seq x y z
N MET A 1 25.21 -13.41 -0.18
CA MET A 1 23.79 -13.52 -0.56
C MET A 1 23.09 -14.53 0.37
N GLY A 2 22.76 -14.15 1.60
CA GLY A 2 22.28 -15.13 2.60
C GLY A 2 21.68 -14.58 3.89
N ALA A 3 21.19 -13.34 3.93
CA ALA A 3 20.60 -12.77 5.15
C ALA A 3 19.08 -13.01 5.26
N VAL A 4 18.36 -13.14 4.13
CA VAL A 4 16.91 -13.41 4.14
C VAL A 4 16.61 -14.79 4.71
N VAL A 5 17.50 -15.77 4.53
CA VAL A 5 17.28 -17.15 5.00
C VAL A 5 17.18 -17.24 6.52
N SER A 6 17.78 -16.33 7.30
CA SER A 6 17.74 -16.42 8.77
C SER A 6 16.55 -15.73 9.43
N SER A 7 15.97 -14.69 8.82
CA SER A 7 14.83 -13.95 9.39
C SER A 7 13.47 -14.35 8.82
N THR A 8 13.45 -15.01 7.65
CA THR A 8 12.28 -15.72 7.11
C THR A 8 12.29 -17.21 7.49
N ASN A 9 12.99 -17.60 8.55
CA ASN A 9 13.04 -18.98 9.09
C ASN A 9 11.67 -19.40 9.64
N GLY A 10 10.73 -19.62 8.72
CA GLY A 10 9.78 -20.73 8.72
C GLY A 10 10.12 -21.59 7.51
N GLY A 11 11.37 -22.08 7.44
CA GLY A 11 11.75 -23.08 6.44
C GLY A 11 10.92 -24.33 6.65
N ASP A 12 10.34 -24.85 5.56
CA ASP A 12 9.62 -26.12 5.42
C ASP A 12 9.43 -26.91 6.73
N HIS A 13 8.37 -26.58 7.46
CA HIS A 13 7.88 -27.44 8.54
C HIS A 13 6.86 -28.48 8.03
N GLY A 14 6.65 -28.55 6.71
CA GLY A 14 5.91 -29.59 6.02
C GLY A 14 6.65 -29.95 4.71
N GLY A 15 6.53 -31.20 4.26
CA GLY A 15 7.11 -31.61 2.98
C GLY A 15 6.64 -30.73 1.83
N ILE A 16 7.45 -30.66 0.76
CA ILE A 16 7.13 -29.88 -0.44
C ILE A 16 5.79 -30.37 -0.99
N VAL A 17 4.74 -29.56 -0.91
CA VAL A 17 3.37 -29.97 -1.29
C VAL A 17 3.29 -30.44 -2.75
N ALA A 18 4.14 -29.88 -3.62
CA ALA A 18 4.26 -30.30 -5.01
C ALA A 18 4.76 -31.75 -5.18
N GLU A 19 5.40 -32.35 -4.17
CA GLU A 19 5.77 -33.78 -4.19
C GLU A 19 4.58 -34.69 -3.83
N LEU A 20 3.54 -34.13 -3.20
CA LEU A 20 2.40 -34.87 -2.65
C LEU A 20 1.13 -34.71 -3.50
N THR A 21 0.96 -33.57 -4.17
CA THR A 21 -0.22 -33.23 -4.99
C THR A 21 0.16 -32.38 -6.20
N HIS A 22 -0.80 -32.14 -7.09
CA HIS A 22 -0.63 -31.41 -8.35
C HIS A 22 -1.81 -30.45 -8.55
N PRO A 23 -1.67 -29.27 -9.19
CA PRO A 23 -2.77 -28.31 -9.35
C PRO A 23 -4.06 -28.87 -9.95
N MET A 24 -3.93 -29.90 -10.79
CA MET A 24 -5.07 -30.59 -11.42
C MET A 24 -5.79 -31.58 -10.49
N LYS A 25 -5.26 -31.85 -9.29
CA LYS A 25 -5.89 -32.73 -8.30
C LYS A 25 -6.79 -31.92 -7.36
N GLY A 26 -7.94 -32.49 -7.01
CA GLY A 26 -8.92 -31.84 -6.13
C GLY A 26 -8.44 -31.57 -4.70
N ASP A 27 -7.34 -32.19 -4.26
CA ASP A 27 -6.74 -31.98 -2.94
C ASP A 27 -5.68 -30.86 -2.92
N TRP A 28 -5.30 -30.29 -4.07
CA TRP A 28 -4.23 -29.28 -4.21
C TRP A 28 -4.31 -28.16 -3.16
N LEU A 29 -5.44 -27.47 -3.10
CA LEU A 29 -5.65 -26.36 -2.17
C LEU A 29 -5.71 -26.83 -0.72
N SER A 30 -6.26 -28.02 -0.46
CA SER A 30 -6.39 -28.54 0.90
C SER A 30 -5.02 -28.88 1.50
N GLN A 31 -4.08 -29.37 0.69
CA GLN A 31 -2.71 -29.62 1.12
C GLN A 31 -1.97 -28.30 1.42
N HIS A 32 -2.15 -27.28 0.58
CA HIS A 32 -1.54 -25.94 0.81
C HIS A 32 -2.13 -25.22 2.02
N VAL A 33 -3.43 -25.38 2.30
CA VAL A 33 -4.07 -24.89 3.54
C VAL A 33 -3.34 -25.40 4.77
N VAL A 34 -3.03 -26.70 4.80
CA VAL A 34 -2.32 -27.32 5.92
C VAL A 34 -0.86 -26.85 5.96
N ALA A 35 -0.14 -26.91 4.84
CA ALA A 35 1.28 -26.60 4.80
C ALA A 35 1.60 -25.11 5.04
N CYS A 36 0.76 -24.20 4.54
CA CYS A 36 0.95 -22.75 4.71
C CYS A 36 0.19 -22.21 5.94
N ASN A 37 -0.55 -23.04 6.66
CA ASN A 37 -1.43 -22.67 7.78
C ASN A 37 -2.53 -21.64 7.43
N VAL A 38 -2.83 -21.38 6.15
CA VAL A 38 -3.81 -20.37 5.71
C VAL A 38 -5.23 -20.95 5.68
N SER A 39 -6.26 -20.12 5.73
CA SER A 39 -7.65 -20.57 5.55
C SER A 39 -7.90 -21.05 4.10
N LYS A 40 -8.97 -21.84 3.91
CA LYS A 40 -9.38 -22.30 2.56
C LYS A 40 -9.68 -21.13 1.62
N HIS A 41 -10.26 -20.06 2.12
CA HIS A 41 -10.55 -18.86 1.35
C HIS A 41 -9.27 -18.15 0.92
N GLU A 42 -8.33 -17.97 1.84
CA GLU A 42 -7.03 -17.36 1.54
C GLU A 42 -6.24 -18.20 0.53
N ALA A 43 -6.18 -19.53 0.69
CA ALA A 43 -5.52 -20.40 -0.27
C ALA A 43 -6.14 -20.28 -1.68
N ALA A 44 -7.47 -20.24 -1.78
CA ALA A 44 -8.15 -20.06 -3.05
C ALA A 44 -7.85 -18.69 -3.67
N HIS A 45 -7.93 -17.61 -2.89
CA HIS A 45 -7.65 -16.26 -3.37
C HIS A 45 -6.18 -16.11 -3.81
N LEU A 46 -5.24 -16.62 -3.01
CA LEU A 46 -3.81 -16.62 -3.35
C LEU A 46 -3.54 -17.44 -4.61
N TRP A 47 -4.24 -18.55 -4.81
CA TRP A 47 -4.12 -19.36 -6.03
C TRP A 47 -4.60 -18.62 -7.27
N GLU A 48 -5.73 -17.91 -7.20
CA GLU A 48 -6.19 -17.08 -8.31
C GLU A 48 -5.17 -15.99 -8.65
N ARG A 49 -4.61 -15.29 -7.64
CA ARG A 49 -3.54 -14.31 -7.86
C ARG A 49 -2.28 -14.93 -8.44
N PHE A 50 -1.92 -16.13 -7.99
CA PHE A 50 -0.75 -16.83 -8.51
C PHE A 50 -0.92 -17.24 -9.98
N LYS A 51 -2.13 -17.60 -10.40
CA LYS A 51 -2.47 -17.82 -11.81
C LYS A 51 -2.47 -16.53 -12.63
N GLU A 52 -2.95 -15.41 -12.08
CA GLU A 52 -2.87 -14.09 -12.73
C GLU A 52 -1.43 -13.67 -13.04
N LEU A 53 -0.46 -14.11 -12.23
CA LEU A 53 0.96 -13.91 -12.49
C LEU A 53 1.50 -14.82 -13.61
N GLY A 54 0.72 -15.77 -14.13
CA GLY A 54 1.05 -16.59 -15.29
C GLY A 54 1.70 -17.94 -14.97
N CYS A 55 1.35 -18.59 -13.87
CA CYS A 55 1.93 -19.88 -13.52
C CYS A 55 1.62 -20.97 -14.56
N ASN A 56 2.52 -21.94 -14.71
CA ASN A 56 2.30 -23.10 -15.58
C ASN A 56 1.34 -24.13 -14.94
N GLU A 57 1.12 -25.24 -15.66
CA GLU A 57 0.23 -26.33 -15.21
C GLU A 57 0.71 -27.04 -13.93
N ASP A 58 2.02 -26.96 -13.66
CA ASP A 58 2.66 -27.51 -12.45
C ASP A 58 2.54 -26.57 -11.24
N GLY A 59 2.00 -25.36 -11.42
CA GLY A 59 1.86 -24.39 -10.34
C GLY A 59 3.18 -23.69 -10.00
N GLU A 60 3.99 -23.44 -11.02
CA GLU A 60 5.29 -22.79 -10.93
C GLU A 60 5.32 -21.51 -11.77
N LEU A 61 6.03 -20.49 -11.28
CA LEU A 61 6.33 -19.26 -12.02
C LEU A 61 7.83 -19.22 -12.35
N SER A 62 8.13 -19.15 -13.63
CA SER A 62 9.50 -18.93 -14.09
C SER A 62 9.96 -17.50 -13.82
N GLY A 63 11.27 -17.29 -13.72
CA GLY A 63 11.83 -15.94 -13.62
C GLY A 63 11.49 -15.04 -14.82
N GLU A 64 11.27 -15.60 -16.01
CA GLU A 64 10.87 -14.84 -17.20
C GLU A 64 9.42 -14.37 -17.14
N THR A 65 8.52 -15.27 -16.71
CA THR A 65 7.10 -14.94 -16.49
C THR A 65 6.96 -13.80 -15.50
N LEU A 66 7.71 -13.85 -14.39
CA LEU A 66 7.67 -12.82 -13.35
C LEU A 66 8.20 -11.47 -13.83
N ARG A 67 9.29 -11.44 -14.60
CA ARG A 67 9.77 -10.20 -15.21
C ARG A 67 8.74 -9.57 -16.13
N THR A 68 8.01 -10.39 -16.87
CA THR A 68 6.94 -9.93 -17.78
C THR A 68 5.75 -9.40 -16.99
N ALA A 69 5.30 -10.13 -15.96
CA ALA A 69 4.16 -9.74 -15.13
C ALA A 69 4.41 -8.43 -14.35
N CYS A 70 5.67 -8.14 -14.01
CA CYS A 70 6.05 -6.98 -13.21
C CYS A 70 6.75 -5.86 -14.00
N SER A 71 6.78 -5.93 -15.34
CA SER A 71 7.50 -4.95 -16.16
C SER A 71 7.00 -3.51 -16.00
N ALA A 72 5.76 -3.33 -15.54
CA ALA A 72 5.15 -2.02 -15.27
C ALA A 72 5.27 -1.57 -13.81
N ASN A 73 5.66 -2.45 -12.88
CA ASN A 73 5.74 -2.15 -11.45
C ASN A 73 7.03 -2.73 -10.86
N THR A 74 8.04 -1.88 -10.78
CA THR A 74 9.39 -2.20 -10.32
C THR A 74 9.45 -2.56 -8.85
N MET A 75 8.57 -1.99 -8.00
CA MET A 75 8.49 -2.37 -6.59
C MET A 75 7.91 -3.79 -6.42
N ALA A 76 6.85 -4.13 -7.16
CA ALA A 76 6.31 -5.48 -7.18
C ALA A 76 7.36 -6.51 -7.66
N ALA A 77 8.15 -6.15 -8.69
CA ALA A 77 9.26 -6.97 -9.15
C ALA A 77 10.29 -7.22 -8.04
N LYS A 78 10.73 -6.15 -7.35
CA LYS A 78 11.69 -6.25 -6.23
C LYS A 78 11.15 -7.12 -5.07
N ILE A 79 9.87 -7.05 -4.74
CA ILE A 79 9.25 -7.90 -3.71
C ILE A 79 9.28 -9.37 -4.15
N LEU A 80 8.92 -9.66 -5.40
CA LEU A 80 8.93 -11.04 -5.91
C LEU A 80 10.36 -11.59 -6.06
N GLU A 81 11.36 -10.75 -6.33
CA GLU A 81 12.78 -11.14 -6.32
C GLU A 81 13.28 -11.57 -4.94
N MET A 82 12.68 -11.05 -3.87
CA MET A 82 13.02 -11.44 -2.49
C MET A 82 12.51 -12.83 -2.11
N MET A 83 11.55 -13.38 -2.87
CA MET A 83 10.99 -14.69 -2.56
C MET A 83 11.99 -15.81 -2.87
N PRO A 84 12.18 -16.79 -1.97
CA PRO A 84 13.05 -17.93 -2.22
C PRO A 84 12.67 -18.68 -3.51
N ARG A 85 13.68 -19.01 -4.31
CA ARG A 85 13.49 -19.81 -5.54
C ARG A 85 13.88 -21.25 -5.29
N SER A 86 13.27 -22.17 -6.03
CA SER A 86 13.75 -23.55 -6.09
C SER A 86 15.12 -23.63 -6.77
N LYS A 87 15.71 -24.83 -6.82
CA LYS A 87 16.98 -25.09 -7.53
C LYS A 87 16.91 -24.73 -9.02
N ASP A 88 15.73 -24.81 -9.62
CA ASP A 88 15.47 -24.50 -11.03
C ASP A 88 15.08 -23.03 -11.24
N ASN A 89 15.29 -22.19 -10.22
CA ASN A 89 15.00 -20.75 -10.25
C ASN A 89 13.51 -20.42 -10.49
N VAL A 90 12.60 -21.30 -10.07
CA VAL A 90 11.14 -21.08 -10.14
C VAL A 90 10.56 -20.67 -8.79
N LEU A 91 9.47 -19.90 -8.81
CA LEU A 91 8.60 -19.70 -7.65
C LEU A 91 7.56 -20.80 -7.60
N THR A 92 7.40 -21.44 -6.45
CA THR A 92 6.28 -22.36 -6.24
C THR A 92 5.12 -21.64 -5.57
N PHE A 93 3.92 -22.18 -5.74
CA PHE A 93 2.74 -21.67 -5.05
C PHE A 93 2.89 -21.70 -3.51
N GLN A 94 3.51 -22.76 -2.98
CA GLN A 94 3.82 -22.89 -1.55
C GLN A 94 4.68 -21.73 -1.03
N THR A 95 5.75 -21.36 -1.74
CA THR A 95 6.59 -20.20 -1.36
C THR A 95 5.80 -18.90 -1.40
N PHE A 96 4.97 -18.70 -2.42
CA PHE A 96 4.13 -17.52 -2.55
C PHE A 96 3.13 -17.40 -1.39
N CYS A 97 2.49 -18.49 -0.99
CA CYS A 97 1.60 -18.54 0.17
C CYS A 97 2.34 -18.26 1.48
N ASN A 98 3.51 -18.87 1.69
CA ASN A 98 4.33 -18.65 2.88
C ASN A 98 4.76 -17.18 3.01
N MET A 99 5.18 -16.55 1.90
CA MET A 99 5.56 -15.14 1.90
C MET A 99 4.35 -14.22 2.12
N SER A 100 3.22 -14.50 1.46
CA SER A 100 1.98 -13.73 1.65
C SER A 100 1.51 -13.78 3.11
N ARG A 101 1.56 -14.97 3.72
CA ARG A 101 1.29 -15.14 5.15
C ARG A 101 2.28 -14.36 6.01
N TRP A 102 3.57 -14.46 5.75
CA TRP A 102 4.57 -13.72 6.49
C TRP A 102 4.31 -12.20 6.42
N LEU A 103 3.92 -11.69 5.26
CA LEU A 103 3.51 -10.29 5.09
C LEU A 103 2.25 -9.93 5.90
N ALA A 104 1.34 -10.87 6.15
CA ALA A 104 0.18 -10.63 7.01
C ALA A 104 0.57 -10.66 8.51
N ASP A 105 1.34 -11.66 8.93
CA ASP A 105 1.60 -11.99 10.34
C ASP A 105 2.81 -11.22 10.94
N ALA A 106 3.76 -10.77 10.12
CA ALA A 106 4.97 -10.11 10.61
C ALA A 106 4.64 -8.79 11.32
N ASN A 107 5.37 -8.49 12.39
CA ASN A 107 5.28 -7.17 13.01
C ASN A 107 5.89 -6.09 12.10
N ILE A 108 5.54 -4.83 12.36
CA ILE A 108 5.96 -3.69 11.54
C ILE A 108 7.49 -3.63 11.38
N GLU A 109 8.26 -3.81 12.46
CA GLU A 109 9.72 -3.74 12.40
C GLU A 109 10.32 -4.76 11.42
N LYS A 110 9.86 -6.02 11.46
CA LYS A 110 10.30 -7.06 10.52
C LYS A 110 9.95 -6.71 9.08
N LYS A 111 8.77 -6.12 8.86
CA LYS A 111 8.37 -5.66 7.52
C LYS A 111 9.25 -4.51 7.04
N ILE A 112 9.58 -3.55 7.89
CA ILE A 112 10.50 -2.44 7.55
C ILE A 112 11.87 -2.97 7.16
N ARG A 113 12.41 -3.94 7.91
CA ARG A 113 13.68 -4.61 7.56
C ARG A 113 13.59 -5.27 6.19
N ALA A 114 12.50 -5.98 5.89
CA ALA A 114 12.29 -6.57 4.57
C ALA A 114 12.19 -5.50 3.46
N VAL A 115 11.53 -4.37 3.71
CA VAL A 115 11.49 -3.23 2.77
C VAL A 115 12.89 -2.70 2.51
N PHE A 116 13.70 -2.48 3.55
CA PHE A 116 15.09 -2.06 3.39
C PHE A 116 15.85 -3.01 2.45
N GLN A 117 15.79 -4.31 2.74
CA GLN A 117 16.47 -5.33 1.93
C GLN A 117 15.93 -5.41 0.50
N CYS A 118 14.63 -5.19 0.30
CA CYS A 118 13.99 -5.16 -1.01
C CYS A 118 14.51 -3.99 -1.86
N LEU A 119 14.73 -2.83 -1.24
CA LEU A 119 15.22 -1.63 -1.93
C LEU A 119 16.69 -1.75 -2.36
N ASN A 120 17.54 -2.39 -1.54
CA ASN A 120 19.00 -2.34 -1.68
C ASN A 120 19.71 -3.70 -1.69
N LYS A 121 18.98 -4.81 -1.80
CA LYS A 121 19.51 -6.18 -1.77
C LYS A 121 20.31 -6.50 -0.50
N GLY A 122 20.00 -5.82 0.60
CA GLY A 122 20.64 -5.95 1.90
C GLY A 122 21.95 -5.16 2.06
N HIS A 123 22.32 -4.33 1.08
CA HIS A 123 23.46 -3.42 1.20
C HIS A 123 23.07 -2.14 1.96
N ALA A 124 24.04 -1.33 2.39
CA ALA A 124 23.73 -0.01 2.92
C ALA A 124 23.12 0.88 1.83
N LEU A 125 22.21 1.80 2.20
CA LEU A 125 21.67 2.79 1.26
C LEU A 125 22.67 3.93 1.12
N ASP A 126 23.48 3.91 0.06
CA ASP A 126 24.34 5.02 -0.30
C ASP A 126 23.60 6.06 -1.16
N LEU A 127 24.30 7.15 -1.49
CA LEU A 127 23.72 8.24 -2.28
C LEU A 127 23.23 7.78 -3.64
N ALA A 128 23.94 6.86 -4.30
CA ALA A 128 23.54 6.38 -5.62
C ALA A 128 22.23 5.59 -5.54
N ILE A 129 22.14 4.65 -4.58
CA ILE A 129 20.95 3.84 -4.38
C ILE A 129 19.73 4.72 -4.01
N VAL A 130 19.91 5.69 -3.11
CA VAL A 130 18.82 6.59 -2.72
C VAL A 130 18.37 7.48 -3.88
N THR A 131 19.31 8.04 -4.66
CA THR A 131 18.99 8.82 -5.86
C THR A 131 18.22 7.98 -6.88
N ASP A 132 18.61 6.74 -7.12
CA ASP A 132 17.92 5.84 -8.06
C ASP A 132 16.49 5.57 -7.60
N ILE A 133 16.28 5.27 -6.31
CA ILE A 133 14.94 5.05 -5.73
C ILE A 133 14.08 6.31 -5.85
N LEU A 134 14.62 7.49 -5.51
CA LEU A 134 13.87 8.73 -5.59
C LEU A 134 13.53 9.14 -7.02
N SER A 135 14.41 8.86 -7.99
CA SER A 135 14.15 9.10 -9.42
C SER A 135 13.00 8.24 -9.95
N GLU A 136 12.84 7.04 -9.39
CA GLU A 136 11.77 6.12 -9.73
C GLU A 136 10.41 6.53 -9.12
N ILE A 137 10.44 7.09 -7.90
CA ILE A 137 9.22 7.54 -7.19
C ILE A 137 8.76 8.92 -7.71
N TYR A 138 9.69 9.83 -7.97
CA TYR A 138 9.44 11.22 -8.36
C TYR A 138 9.90 11.46 -9.80
N CYS A 139 9.32 10.72 -10.74
CA CYS A 139 9.75 10.71 -12.15
C CYS A 139 9.58 12.06 -12.87
N ASP A 140 8.74 12.95 -12.37
CA ASP A 140 8.49 14.28 -12.93
C ASP A 140 9.44 15.37 -12.38
N GLU A 141 10.25 15.05 -11.37
CA GLU A 141 11.17 16.00 -10.73
C GLU A 141 12.51 16.13 -11.47
N SER A 142 13.17 17.29 -11.31
CA SER A 142 14.49 17.50 -11.90
C SER A 142 15.56 16.68 -11.17
N LYS A 143 16.61 16.28 -11.90
CA LYS A 143 17.73 15.54 -11.32
C LYS A 143 18.39 16.30 -10.16
N GLU A 144 18.48 17.63 -10.24
CA GLU A 144 19.05 18.48 -9.19
C GLU A 144 18.20 18.45 -7.92
N VAL A 145 16.88 18.38 -8.04
CA VAL A 145 15.96 18.23 -6.90
C VAL A 145 16.13 16.86 -6.27
N ILE A 146 16.16 15.80 -7.08
CA ILE A 146 16.36 14.43 -6.61
C ILE A 146 17.70 14.29 -5.88
N ASP A 147 18.80 14.77 -6.46
CA ASP A 147 20.14 14.70 -5.86
C ASP A 147 20.22 15.48 -4.54
N ARG A 148 19.52 16.61 -4.43
CA ARG A 148 19.43 17.37 -3.18
C ARG A 148 18.63 16.59 -2.13
N SER A 149 17.48 16.06 -2.50
CA SER A 149 16.61 15.26 -1.61
C SER A 149 17.32 14.01 -1.10
N ALA A 150 18.06 13.31 -1.97
CA ALA A 150 18.85 12.14 -1.58
C ALA A 150 19.92 12.47 -0.53
N LYS A 151 20.63 13.60 -0.70
CA LYS A 151 21.62 14.08 0.28
C LYS A 151 20.98 14.45 1.61
N VAL A 152 19.85 15.16 1.58
CA VAL A 152 19.09 15.52 2.79
C VAL A 152 18.62 14.26 3.52
N PHE A 153 18.08 13.29 2.79
CA PHE A 153 17.61 12.04 3.37
C PHE A 153 18.75 11.26 4.04
N ILE A 154 19.89 11.09 3.37
CA ILE A 154 21.06 10.43 3.97
C ILE A 154 21.56 11.16 5.21
N HIS A 155 21.59 12.49 5.19
CA HIS A 155 22.01 13.27 6.36
C HIS A 155 21.01 13.18 7.53
N GLN A 156 19.71 13.05 7.24
CA GLN A 156 18.67 12.96 8.26
C GLN A 156 18.63 11.58 8.93
N VAL A 157 18.85 10.52 8.16
CA VAL A 157 18.70 9.12 8.63
C VAL A 157 20.04 8.50 9.01
N GLY A 158 21.09 8.81 8.25
CA GLY A 158 22.45 8.33 8.50
C GLY A 158 23.17 9.12 9.60
N ASP A 159 24.39 8.70 9.90
CA ASP A 159 25.32 9.52 10.69
C ASP A 159 25.96 10.58 9.79
N ILE A 160 26.27 11.76 10.34
CA ILE A 160 26.92 12.87 9.63
C ILE A 160 28.25 12.41 8.99
N ALA A 161 28.93 11.45 9.63
CA ALA A 161 30.17 10.87 9.14
C ALA A 161 29.96 9.77 8.08
N SER A 162 28.77 9.17 8.00
CA SER A 162 28.47 8.07 7.07
C SER A 162 27.73 8.60 5.85
N HIS A 163 28.32 8.45 4.66
CA HIS A 163 27.65 8.73 3.38
C HIS A 163 26.63 7.64 2.97
N SER A 164 26.10 6.89 3.94
CA SER A 164 25.21 5.76 3.71
C SER A 164 24.38 5.45 4.95
N ILE A 165 23.23 4.81 4.77
CA ILE A 165 22.32 4.40 5.84
C ILE A 165 22.38 2.88 6.01
N SER A 166 22.68 2.41 7.23
CA SER A 166 22.59 1.00 7.61
C SER A 166 21.15 0.55 7.85
N GLU A 167 20.89 -0.76 7.84
CA GLU A 167 19.55 -1.31 8.12
C GLU A 167 19.02 -0.83 9.47
N GLN A 168 19.85 -0.81 10.52
CA GLN A 168 19.41 -0.40 11.85
C GLN A 168 19.05 1.10 11.92
N GLN A 169 19.82 1.95 11.25
CA GLN A 169 19.51 3.39 11.16
C GLN A 169 18.18 3.62 10.44
N PHE A 170 17.97 2.94 9.31
CA PHE A 170 16.72 3.02 8.56
C PHE A 170 15.53 2.53 9.38
N VAL A 171 15.67 1.39 10.07
CA VAL A 171 14.60 0.84 10.93
C VAL A 171 14.26 1.79 12.06
N ASN A 172 15.25 2.32 12.77
CA ASN A 172 15.02 3.26 13.86
C ASN A 172 14.26 4.49 13.37
N TRP A 173 14.72 5.11 12.28
CA TRP A 173 14.05 6.27 11.68
C TRP A 173 12.63 5.95 11.20
N ALA A 174 12.42 4.82 10.52
CA ALA A 174 11.10 4.45 10.03
C ALA A 174 10.11 4.18 11.18
N MET A 175 10.59 3.69 12.32
CA MET A 175 9.78 3.49 13.52
C MET A 175 9.43 4.79 14.26
N GLU A 176 10.09 5.91 13.97
CA GLU A 176 9.75 7.24 14.48
C GLU A 176 8.61 7.92 13.70
N LEU A 177 8.23 7.37 12.54
CA LEU A 177 7.08 7.86 11.77
C LEU A 177 5.77 7.68 12.55
N PRO A 178 4.74 8.52 12.31
CA PRO A 178 3.45 8.38 12.98
C PRO A 178 2.90 6.96 12.87
N GLN A 179 2.63 6.34 14.03
CA GLN A 179 2.30 4.92 14.12
C GLN A 179 1.07 4.54 13.28
N ASP A 180 0.05 5.39 13.25
CA ASP A 180 -1.17 5.15 12.47
C ASP A 180 -0.89 5.12 10.96
N THR A 181 -0.05 6.03 10.48
CA THR A 181 0.39 6.08 9.08
C THR A 181 1.20 4.84 8.74
N LEU A 182 2.17 4.49 9.58
CA LEU A 182 3.02 3.33 9.38
C LEU A 182 2.21 2.03 9.41
N GLN A 183 1.28 1.89 10.35
CA GLN A 183 0.38 0.74 10.42
C GLN A 183 -0.50 0.64 9.19
N THR A 184 -1.01 1.77 8.68
CA THR A 184 -1.85 1.81 7.48
C THR A 184 -1.07 1.42 6.22
N ILE A 185 0.15 1.94 6.06
CA ILE A 185 1.00 1.64 4.90
C ILE A 185 1.49 0.18 4.92
N MET A 186 1.75 -0.36 6.11
CA MET A 186 2.32 -1.70 6.30
C MET A 186 1.26 -2.79 6.52
N ASP A 187 -0.04 -2.44 6.52
CA ASP A 187 -1.14 -3.39 6.61
C ASP A 187 -1.25 -4.18 5.31
N PHE A 188 -1.07 -5.50 5.41
CA PHE A 188 -1.20 -6.42 4.28
C PHE A 188 -2.18 -7.52 4.67
N LYS A 189 -3.16 -7.79 3.79
CA LYS A 189 -4.18 -8.81 4.01
C LYS A 189 -4.17 -9.81 2.86
N CYS A 190 -4.06 -11.10 3.19
CA CYS A 190 -4.06 -12.20 2.22
C CYS A 190 -5.40 -12.39 1.51
N SER A 191 -6.49 -11.87 2.06
CA SER A 191 -7.82 -11.88 1.45
C SER A 191 -8.47 -10.51 1.59
N PRO A 192 -9.29 -10.09 0.61
CA PRO A 192 -10.26 -9.04 0.85
C PRO A 192 -11.21 -9.52 1.95
N ASN A 193 -11.42 -8.71 3.01
CA ASN A 193 -12.31 -9.06 4.11
C ASN A 193 -13.69 -9.48 3.58
N ASN A 194 -14.20 -10.62 4.05
CA ASN A 194 -15.58 -11.06 3.85
C ASN A 194 -16.59 -10.34 4.78
N ASP A 195 -16.22 -9.21 5.40
CA ASP A 195 -17.13 -8.44 6.27
C ASP A 195 -18.11 -7.54 5.49
N THR A 196 -18.30 -7.77 4.18
CA THR A 196 -19.40 -7.16 3.42
C THR A 196 -19.96 -8.12 2.38
N VAL A 197 -20.53 -9.24 2.85
CA VAL A 197 -21.63 -9.88 2.12
C VAL A 197 -22.93 -9.28 2.63
N GLU A 198 -23.19 -8.02 2.31
CA GLU A 198 -24.56 -7.51 2.24
C GLU A 198 -24.67 -6.53 1.05
N GLN A 199 -25.34 -7.03 0.02
CA GLN A 199 -25.99 -6.30 -1.08
C GLN A 199 -25.13 -5.43 -1.99
N ALA A 200 -24.35 -6.07 -2.86
CA ALA A 200 -24.17 -5.57 -4.22
C ALA A 200 -25.44 -5.88 -5.05
N SER A 201 -26.53 -5.17 -4.76
CA SER A 201 -27.62 -5.02 -5.72
C SER A 201 -27.26 -3.87 -6.65
N SER A 202 -26.99 -4.21 -7.91
CA SER A 202 -27.27 -3.40 -9.10
C SER A 202 -27.26 -1.88 -8.90
N SER A 203 -26.10 -1.24 -9.11
CA SER A 203 -26.07 0.16 -9.49
C SER A 203 -25.43 0.29 -10.88
N ASN A 204 -26.27 0.70 -11.82
CA ASN A 204 -25.87 1.16 -13.15
C ASN A 204 -24.74 2.20 -13.07
N PRO A 205 -23.93 2.37 -14.13
CA PRO A 205 -22.92 3.42 -14.18
C PRO A 205 -23.62 4.79 -14.09
N VAL A 206 -23.59 5.39 -12.90
CA VAL A 206 -24.02 6.77 -12.70
C VAL A 206 -22.94 7.65 -13.29
N THR A 207 -23.31 8.39 -14.33
CA THR A 207 -22.53 9.47 -14.94
C THR A 207 -22.06 10.45 -13.87
N GLY A 208 -20.79 10.37 -13.47
CA GLY A 208 -20.16 11.30 -12.54
C GLY A 208 -20.25 12.73 -13.07
N SER A 209 -21.01 13.57 -12.38
CA SER A 209 -21.14 14.99 -12.69
C SER A 209 -19.79 15.69 -12.50
N LYS A 210 -19.18 16.15 -13.60
CA LYS A 210 -17.93 16.94 -13.63
C LYS A 210 -18.08 18.38 -13.07
N ARG A 211 -19.19 18.69 -12.40
CA ARG A 211 -19.45 20.02 -11.84
C ARG A 211 -18.51 20.31 -10.66
N THR A 212 -18.06 21.55 -10.53
CA THR A 212 -17.38 22.02 -9.32
C THR A 212 -18.39 22.17 -8.16
N PRO A 213 -18.01 21.85 -6.91
CA PRO A 213 -18.87 22.02 -5.75
C PRO A 213 -19.24 23.49 -5.54
N THR A 214 -20.52 23.76 -5.33
CA THR A 214 -20.99 25.13 -5.04
C THR A 214 -20.68 25.49 -3.59
N THR A 215 -20.72 26.79 -3.26
CA THR A 215 -20.63 27.26 -1.87
C THR A 215 -21.67 26.62 -0.95
N LYS A 216 -22.86 26.30 -1.47
CA LYS A 216 -23.91 25.59 -0.74
C LYS A 216 -23.52 24.14 -0.43
N ASP A 217 -22.89 23.45 -1.39
CA ASP A 217 -22.38 22.09 -1.21
C ASP A 217 -21.29 22.07 -0.13
N MET A 218 -20.31 22.97 -0.23
CA MET A 218 -19.22 23.08 0.75
C MET A 218 -19.72 23.38 2.17
N LEU A 219 -20.69 24.30 2.31
CA LEU A 219 -21.27 24.65 3.60
C LEU A 219 -22.06 23.50 4.22
N LYS A 220 -22.71 22.67 3.38
CA LYS A 220 -23.41 21.46 3.82
C LYS A 220 -22.42 20.42 4.34
N VAL A 221 -21.36 20.15 3.58
CA VAL A 221 -20.29 19.21 3.96
C VAL A 221 -19.61 19.68 5.25
N SER A 222 -19.21 20.95 5.36
CA SER A 222 -18.59 21.50 6.58
C SER A 222 -19.45 21.30 7.83
N ARG A 223 -20.77 21.54 7.77
CA ARG A 223 -21.66 21.34 8.92
C ARG A 223 -21.81 19.88 9.33
N MET A 224 -21.79 18.95 8.37
CA MET A 224 -22.05 17.54 8.63
C MET A 224 -20.77 16.78 8.99
N ALA A 225 -19.67 17.03 8.26
CA ALA A 225 -18.39 16.38 8.46
C ALA A 225 -17.66 16.87 9.73
N SER A 226 -17.91 18.10 10.19
CA SER A 226 -17.36 18.61 11.46
C SER A 226 -17.80 17.84 12.71
N ARG A 227 -18.87 17.04 12.61
CA ARG A 227 -19.36 16.14 13.67
C ARG A 227 -18.81 14.71 13.53
N LYS A 228 -17.92 14.49 12.57
CA LYS A 228 -17.31 13.20 12.22
C LYS A 228 -15.79 13.37 12.19
N ASP A 229 -15.09 12.30 11.83
CA ASP A 229 -13.64 12.34 11.63
C ASP A 229 -13.29 13.02 10.30
N TRP A 230 -13.25 14.34 10.32
CA TRP A 230 -12.93 15.15 9.14
C TRP A 230 -11.45 15.08 8.73
N MET A 231 -10.56 14.62 9.62
CA MET A 231 -9.14 14.44 9.29
C MET A 231 -8.97 13.29 8.29
N LEU A 232 -9.78 12.24 8.42
CA LEU A 232 -9.84 11.17 7.42
C LEU A 232 -10.32 11.70 6.05
N LEU A 233 -11.23 12.67 6.03
CA LEU A 233 -11.65 13.36 4.79
C LEU A 233 -10.51 14.19 4.21
N ALA A 234 -9.77 14.94 5.04
CA ALA A 234 -8.60 15.72 4.62
C ALA A 234 -7.55 14.83 3.94
N ASN A 235 -7.21 13.69 4.57
CA ASN A 235 -6.27 12.73 4.03
C ASN A 235 -6.72 12.16 2.67
N LYS A 236 -8.02 11.86 2.50
CA LYS A 236 -8.58 11.39 1.22
C LYS A 236 -8.57 12.47 0.13
N LEU A 237 -8.56 13.74 0.51
CA LEU A 237 -8.43 14.89 -0.40
C LEU A 237 -6.98 15.28 -0.68
N GLY A 238 -6.00 14.52 -0.15
CA GLY A 238 -4.57 14.72 -0.40
C GLY A 238 -3.88 15.71 0.53
N PHE A 239 -4.48 16.02 1.69
CA PHE A 239 -3.86 16.88 2.71
C PHE A 239 -2.95 16.04 3.62
N THR A 240 -1.80 16.60 3.97
CA THR A 240 -0.85 15.97 4.89
C THR A 240 -1.19 16.25 6.34
N GLN A 241 -0.53 15.57 7.29
CA GLN A 241 -0.70 15.85 8.71
C GLN A 241 -0.27 17.28 9.07
N ASP A 242 0.75 17.82 8.40
CA ASP A 242 1.20 19.21 8.59
C ASP A 242 0.15 20.21 8.10
N ASP A 243 -0.49 19.94 6.95
CA ASP A 243 -1.62 20.76 6.48
C ASP A 243 -2.78 20.73 7.47
N ILE A 244 -3.10 19.56 8.03
CA ILE A 244 -4.16 19.41 9.03
C ILE A 244 -3.83 20.16 10.32
N ASN A 245 -2.57 20.14 10.75
CA ASN A 245 -2.11 20.89 11.91
C ASN A 245 -2.24 22.40 11.67
N LEU A 246 -1.84 22.89 10.49
CA LEU A 246 -1.99 24.30 10.11
C LEU A 246 -3.47 24.72 10.13
N ILE A 247 -4.37 23.93 9.55
CA ILE A 247 -5.82 24.19 9.56
C ILE A 247 -6.36 24.24 11.00
N LYS A 248 -5.86 23.37 11.89
CA LYS A 248 -6.25 23.39 13.32
C LYS A 248 -5.73 24.61 14.05
N GLU A 249 -4.54 25.10 13.71
CA GLU A 249 -3.94 26.31 14.27
C GLU A 249 -4.68 27.57 13.80
N GLU A 250 -5.14 27.61 12.55
CA GLU A 250 -5.89 28.74 11.98
C GLU A 250 -7.32 28.85 12.52
N ALA A 251 -7.95 27.72 12.87
CA ALA A 251 -9.30 27.67 13.44
C ALA A 251 -9.34 26.78 14.71
N PRO A 252 -8.74 27.21 15.83
CA PRO A 252 -8.62 26.38 17.02
C PRO A 252 -9.98 26.11 17.67
N GLY A 253 -10.33 24.83 17.81
CA GLY A 253 -11.55 24.39 18.46
C GLY A 253 -12.84 24.52 17.65
N ASP A 254 -12.77 25.06 16.42
CA ASP A 254 -13.92 25.15 15.51
C ASP A 254 -13.80 24.13 14.36
N ALA A 255 -14.26 22.91 14.61
CA ALA A 255 -14.22 21.83 13.61
C ALA A 255 -15.02 22.18 12.34
N LYS A 256 -16.03 23.06 12.43
CA LYS A 256 -16.81 23.47 11.26
C LYS A 256 -16.01 24.39 10.37
N GLU A 257 -15.34 25.37 10.97
CA GLU A 257 -14.44 26.28 10.27
C GLU A 257 -13.22 25.53 9.70
N GLN A 258 -12.65 24.57 10.45
CA GLN A 258 -11.58 23.69 9.97
C GLN A 258 -11.96 22.92 8.70
N VAL A 259 -13.15 22.32 8.65
CA VAL A 259 -13.63 21.63 7.44
C VAL A 259 -13.92 22.60 6.31
N GLN A 260 -14.41 23.81 6.62
CA GLN A 260 -14.64 24.83 5.60
C GLN A 260 -13.32 25.29 4.97
N GLN A 261 -12.30 25.54 5.77
CA GLN A 261 -10.95 25.88 5.31
C GLN A 261 -10.33 24.76 4.50
N LEU A 262 -10.45 23.51 4.95
CA LEU A 262 -10.03 22.33 4.18
C LEU A 262 -10.64 22.31 2.79
N LEU A 263 -11.97 22.48 2.68
CA LEU A 263 -12.66 22.44 1.39
C LEU A 263 -12.28 23.61 0.49
N LEU A 264 -12.09 24.80 1.05
CA LEU A 264 -11.61 25.97 0.31
C LEU A 264 -10.20 25.74 -0.25
N LEU A 265 -9.27 25.30 0.61
CA LEU A 265 -7.90 24.97 0.20
C LEU A 265 -7.87 23.86 -0.85
N TRP A 266 -8.74 22.86 -0.71
CA TRP A 266 -8.83 21.76 -1.67
C TRP A 266 -9.31 22.27 -3.04
N THR A 267 -10.35 23.11 -3.07
CA THR A 267 -10.81 23.73 -4.33
C THR A 267 -9.76 24.65 -4.95
N GLN A 268 -8.98 25.37 -4.12
CA GLN A 268 -7.92 26.25 -4.58
C GLN A 268 -6.73 25.48 -5.16
N ARG A 269 -6.30 24.38 -4.50
CA ARG A 269 -5.18 23.53 -4.94
C ARG A 269 -5.49 22.82 -6.25
N ASN A 270 -6.72 22.34 -6.40
CA ASN A 270 -7.08 21.43 -7.49
C ASN A 270 -7.84 22.12 -8.63
N GLY A 271 -8.28 23.38 -8.47
CA GLY A 271 -8.91 24.17 -9.52
C GLY A 271 -10.09 23.45 -10.18
N GLU A 272 -10.06 23.31 -11.50
CA GLU A 272 -11.10 22.62 -12.29
C GLU A 272 -11.21 21.11 -11.98
N GLN A 273 -10.18 20.50 -11.38
CA GLN A 273 -10.21 19.10 -10.97
C GLN A 273 -10.91 18.88 -9.61
N ALA A 274 -11.19 19.96 -8.88
CA ALA A 274 -11.98 19.91 -7.65
C ALA A 274 -13.47 19.71 -7.99
N THR A 275 -13.84 18.51 -8.44
CA THR A 275 -15.20 18.17 -8.86
C THR A 275 -16.02 17.53 -7.73
N VAL A 276 -17.35 17.62 -7.84
CA VAL A 276 -18.27 16.94 -6.92
C VAL A 276 -18.05 15.42 -6.89
N SER A 277 -17.60 14.82 -8.01
CA SER A 277 -17.28 13.39 -8.05
C SER A 277 -16.11 13.03 -7.13
N VAL A 278 -15.01 13.80 -7.21
CA VAL A 278 -13.82 13.59 -6.36
C VAL A 278 -14.17 13.81 -4.89
N LEU A 279 -14.95 14.85 -4.58
CA LEU A 279 -15.42 15.09 -3.22
C LEU A 279 -16.32 13.94 -2.70
N ARG A 280 -17.18 13.38 -3.57
CA ARG A 280 -18.06 12.26 -3.23
C ARG A 280 -17.25 11.00 -2.91
N GLU A 281 -16.28 10.66 -3.76
CA GLU A 281 -15.40 9.52 -3.57
C GLU A 281 -14.59 9.64 -2.27
N ALA A 282 -14.07 10.84 -1.98
CA ALA A 282 -13.39 11.11 -0.72
C ALA A 282 -14.33 10.94 0.49
N LEU A 283 -15.54 11.49 0.43
CA LEU A 283 -16.55 11.33 1.49
C LEU A 283 -16.96 9.87 1.71
N GLN A 284 -17.16 9.10 0.64
CA GLN A 284 -17.45 7.67 0.72
C GLN A 284 -16.27 6.89 1.32
N GLY A 285 -15.05 7.20 0.88
CA GLY A 285 -13.80 6.64 1.42
C GLY A 285 -13.55 6.99 2.89
N SER A 286 -14.17 8.05 3.40
CA SER A 286 -14.14 8.46 4.81
C SER A 286 -15.37 7.99 5.61
N ARG A 287 -16.17 7.06 5.08
CA ARG A 287 -17.40 6.53 5.70
C ARG A 287 -18.47 7.60 5.98
N MET A 288 -18.49 8.65 5.16
CA MET A 288 -19.47 9.74 5.20
C MET A 288 -20.49 9.64 4.05
N THR A 289 -20.94 8.42 3.75
CA THR A 289 -21.83 8.09 2.61
C THR A 289 -23.12 8.92 2.61
N GLU A 290 -23.71 9.16 3.78
CA GLU A 290 -24.92 10.01 3.91
C GLU A 290 -24.68 11.45 3.42
N ILE A 291 -23.46 11.99 3.61
CA ILE A 291 -23.09 13.33 3.14
C ILE A 291 -22.91 13.29 1.62
N ALA A 292 -22.21 12.27 1.12
CA ALA A 292 -21.96 12.03 -0.30
C ALA A 292 -23.28 11.95 -1.11
N ASP A 293 -24.24 11.16 -0.65
CA ASP A 293 -25.55 10.98 -1.31
C ASP A 293 -26.38 12.28 -1.31
N SER A 294 -26.17 13.11 -0.28
CA SER A 294 -26.86 14.39 -0.15
C SER A 294 -26.38 15.46 -1.16
N LEU A 295 -25.27 15.23 -1.86
CA LEU A 295 -24.74 16.14 -2.90
C LEU A 295 -25.46 15.97 -4.25
N ASP A 296 -26.18 14.86 -4.45
CA ASP A 296 -26.93 14.57 -5.69
C ASP A 296 -28.35 15.17 -5.68
N THR A 297 -28.91 15.42 -4.50
CA THR A 297 -30.25 16.00 -4.32
C THR A 297 -30.29 17.54 -4.38
N SER A 298 -29.18 18.18 -4.74
CA SER A 298 -29.03 19.65 -4.74
C SER A 298 -28.99 20.25 -6.15
N ALA A 299 -29.78 19.69 -7.08
CA ALA A 299 -30.12 20.29 -8.37
C ALA A 299 -31.40 21.12 -8.25
#